data_AF-A0A2V6RCT7-F1
#
_entry.id   AF-A0A2V6RCT7-F1
#
_cell.length_a   1.000
_cell.length_b   1.000
_cell.length_c   1.000
_cell.angle_alpha   90.00
_cell.angle_beta   90.00
_cell.angle_gamma   90.00
#
_symmetry.space_group_name_H-M   'P 1'
#
loop_
_entity.id
_entity.type
_entity.pdbx_description
1 polymer ?
#
loop_
_entity_poly.entity_id
_entity_poly.type
_entity_poly.pdbx_seq_one_letter_code
_entity_poly.pdbx_strand_id
1 'polypeptide(L)'
;MLAHRQTMSSAQRDLFRLGDFRCLGLSTVLNSVGMMGEVVVLGWLTLELTDSPFLVGVALGMRALPLFFLGVPAGVLADRFPRRRLLMLTGAGQALTTATLGALTLWGLVSLAHVLLLTFLAGVVRAVEWAARQSYTHDVVGAPRLMSAFAVLGVAGRAGWLVGSLGAGAAIARF
;
A
#
# COMPACT_ATOMS: atom_id res chain seq x y z
N MET A 1 -27.94 -21.18 13.07
CA MET A 1 -26.91 -20.52 12.22
C MET A 1 -27.33 -19.17 11.60
N LEU A 2 -28.61 -18.78 11.59
CA LEU A 2 -29.05 -17.52 10.96
C LEU A 2 -28.87 -16.25 11.84
N ALA A 3 -28.84 -16.39 13.17
CA ALA A 3 -28.68 -15.26 14.10
C ALA A 3 -27.26 -14.62 14.07
N HIS A 4 -26.23 -15.39 13.70
CA HIS A 4 -24.85 -14.88 13.66
C HIS A 4 -24.57 -13.96 12.46
N ARG A 5 -25.34 -14.09 11.36
CA ARG A 5 -25.20 -13.19 10.19
C ARG A 5 -25.80 -11.81 10.42
N GLN A 6 -26.83 -11.69 11.26
CA GLN A 6 -27.53 -10.42 11.49
C GLN A 6 -26.72 -9.45 12.36
N THR A 7 -25.92 -9.94 13.32
CA THR A 7 -25.08 -9.12 14.20
C THR A 7 -23.84 -8.54 13.51
N MET A 8 -23.26 -9.25 12.53
CA MET A 8 -22.15 -8.70 11.74
C MET A 8 -22.58 -7.53 10.85
N SER A 9 -23.78 -7.58 10.26
CA SER A 9 -24.28 -6.54 9.36
C SER A 9 -24.57 -5.21 10.08
N SER A 10 -25.06 -5.25 11.32
CA SER A 10 -25.29 -4.03 12.12
C SER A 10 -23.96 -3.43 12.58
N ALA A 11 -23.04 -4.26 13.08
CA ALA A 11 -21.71 -3.82 13.51
C ALA A 11 -20.90 -3.18 12.37
N GLN A 12 -20.99 -3.72 11.15
CA GLN A 12 -20.36 -3.13 9.96
C GLN A 12 -20.98 -1.79 9.57
N ARG A 13 -22.31 -1.65 9.66
CA ARG A 13 -22.99 -0.37 9.40
C ARG A 13 -22.58 0.70 10.39
N ASP A 14 -22.36 0.33 11.66
CA ASP A 14 -21.89 1.25 12.69
C ASP A 14 -20.45 1.74 12.46
N LEU A 15 -19.60 0.96 11.79
CA LEU A 15 -18.26 1.43 11.41
C LEU A 15 -18.31 2.63 10.46
N PHE A 16 -19.24 2.63 9.51
CA PHE A 16 -19.41 3.75 8.57
C PHE A 16 -19.95 5.02 9.21
N ARG A 17 -20.46 4.96 10.45
CA ARG A 17 -20.83 6.16 11.21
C ARG A 17 -19.62 6.92 11.73
N LEU A 18 -18.47 6.26 11.84
CA LEU A 18 -17.20 6.88 12.23
C LEU A 18 -16.58 7.59 11.02
N GLY A 19 -16.46 8.92 11.09
CA GLY A 19 -15.86 9.73 10.01
C GLY A 19 -14.42 9.29 9.68
N ASP A 20 -13.62 9.03 10.71
CA ASP A 20 -12.24 8.58 10.55
C ASP A 20 -12.15 7.20 9.89
N PHE A 21 -13.10 6.30 10.17
CA PHE A 21 -13.14 4.99 9.51
C PHE A 21 -13.48 5.10 8.02
N ARG A 22 -14.40 6.00 7.64
CA ARG A 22 -14.70 6.28 6.23
C ARG A 22 -13.48 6.83 5.50
N CYS A 23 -12.77 7.78 6.12
CA CYS A 23 -11.53 8.33 5.57
C CYS A 23 -10.45 7.24 5.43
N LEU A 24 -10.33 6.37 6.44
CA LEU A 24 -9.41 5.24 6.43
C LEU A 24 -9.75 4.25 5.30
N GLY A 25 -11.03 3.92 5.13
CA GLY A 25 -11.52 3.08 4.03
C GLY A 25 -11.17 3.65 2.65
N LEU A 26 -11.47 4.93 2.41
CA LEU A 26 -11.10 5.60 1.15
C LEU A 26 -9.59 5.61 0.91
N SER A 27 -8.81 5.95 1.94
CA SER A 27 -7.35 5.92 1.85
C SER A 27 -6.81 4.52 1.53
N THR A 28 -7.47 3.48 2.04
CA THR A 28 -7.07 2.08 1.82
C THR A 28 -7.32 1.67 0.38
N VAL A 29 -8.46 2.07 -0.21
CA VAL A 29 -8.74 1.85 -1.64
C VAL A 29 -7.70 2.57 -2.49
N LEU A 30 -7.51 3.87 -2.29
CA LEU A 30 -6.57 4.67 -3.09
C LEU A 30 -5.13 4.16 -2.99
N ASN A 31 -4.67 3.84 -1.78
CA ASN A 31 -3.34 3.27 -1.58
C ASN A 31 -3.21 1.90 -2.27
N SER A 32 -4.25 1.07 -2.21
CA SER A 32 -4.29 -0.24 -2.84
C SER A 32 -4.24 -0.18 -4.38
N VAL A 33 -4.91 0.81 -4.99
CA VAL A 33 -4.81 1.10 -6.42
C VAL A 33 -3.37 1.44 -6.80
N GLY A 34 -2.78 2.42 -6.12
CA GLY A 34 -1.41 2.86 -6.38
C GLY A 34 -0.40 1.73 -6.19
N MET A 35 -0.54 0.96 -5.11
CA MET A 35 0.36 -0.14 -4.78
C MET A 35 0.41 -1.22 -5.86
N MET A 36 -0.74 -1.69 -6.35
CA MET A 36 -0.76 -2.75 -7.36
C MET A 36 -0.43 -2.23 -8.74
N GLY A 37 -0.87 -1.01 -9.08
CA GLY A 37 -0.45 -0.35 -10.32
C GLY A 37 1.07 -0.18 -10.38
N GLU A 38 1.69 0.27 -9.27
CA GLU A 38 3.14 0.40 -9.14
C GLU A 38 3.85 -0.95 -9.30
N VAL A 39 3.33 -2.04 -8.73
CA VAL A 39 3.92 -3.38 -8.90
C VAL A 39 3.93 -3.81 -10.38
N VAL A 40 2.83 -3.58 -11.10
CA VAL A 40 2.74 -3.89 -12.54
C VAL A 40 3.74 -3.05 -13.34
N VAL A 41 3.75 -1.74 -13.12
CA VAL A 41 4.64 -0.80 -13.83
C VAL A 41 6.11 -1.08 -13.52
N LEU A 42 6.46 -1.34 -12.26
CA LEU A 42 7.84 -1.68 -11.86
C LEU A 42 8.31 -2.97 -12.53
N GLY A 43 7.44 -3.99 -12.57
CA GLY A 43 7.77 -5.25 -13.23
C GLY A 43 8.03 -5.05 -14.72
N TRP A 44 7.15 -4.31 -15.40
CA TRP A 44 7.31 -3.98 -16.81
C TRP A 44 8.56 -3.15 -17.10
N LEU A 45 8.75 -2.04 -16.38
CA LEU A 45 9.90 -1.14 -16.53
C LEU A 45 11.23 -1.87 -16.32
N THR A 46 11.29 -2.75 -15.33
CA THR A 46 12.52 -3.53 -15.06
C THR A 46 12.80 -4.51 -16.20
N LEU A 47 11.76 -5.15 -16.74
CA LEU A 47 11.88 -6.04 -17.88
C LEU A 47 12.36 -5.27 -19.11
N GLU A 48 11.76 -4.12 -19.41
CA GLU A 48 12.12 -3.27 -20.55
C GLU A 48 13.57 -2.78 -20.48
N LEU A 49 14.06 -2.45 -19.28
CA LEU A 49 15.44 -1.98 -19.07
C LEU A 49 16.49 -3.08 -19.13
N THR A 50 16.13 -4.34 -18.87
CA THR A 50 17.11 -5.40 -18.60
C THR A 50 16.91 -6.69 -19.39
N ASP A 51 15.77 -6.86 -20.04
CA ASP A 51 15.30 -8.06 -20.72
C ASP A 51 15.41 -9.34 -19.86
N SER A 52 15.35 -9.18 -18.53
CA SER A 52 15.64 -10.25 -17.57
C SER A 52 14.51 -10.43 -16.55
N PRO A 53 13.75 -11.53 -16.63
CA PRO A 53 12.75 -11.89 -15.62
C PRO A 53 13.34 -12.08 -14.21
N PHE A 54 14.62 -12.48 -14.13
CA PHE A 54 15.32 -12.61 -12.85
C PHE A 54 15.44 -11.25 -12.15
N LEU A 55 15.84 -10.20 -12.89
CA LEU A 55 15.99 -8.85 -12.33
C LEU A 55 14.65 -8.22 -11.96
N VAL A 56 13.57 -8.57 -12.66
CA VAL A 56 12.19 -8.24 -12.22
C VAL A 56 11.92 -8.82 -10.83
N GLY A 57 12.26 -10.10 -10.63
CA GLY A 57 12.15 -10.76 -9.32
C GLY A 57 12.98 -10.07 -8.24
N VAL A 58 14.21 -9.66 -8.57
CA VAL A 58 15.08 -8.91 -7.65
C VAL A 58 14.46 -7.55 -7.29
N ALA A 59 13.95 -6.78 -8.25
CA ALA A 59 13.34 -5.47 -7.98
C ALA A 59 12.10 -5.59 -7.09
N LEU A 60 11.23 -6.55 -7.35
CA LEU A 60 10.07 -6.83 -6.49
C LEU A 60 10.50 -7.35 -5.11
N GLY A 61 11.58 -8.14 -5.05
CA GLY A 61 12.21 -8.57 -3.82
C GLY A 61 12.71 -7.40 -2.98
N MET A 62 13.41 -6.44 -3.58
CA MET A 62 13.90 -5.22 -2.92
C MET A 62 12.77 -4.38 -2.32
N ARG A 63 11.57 -4.40 -2.91
CA ARG A 63 10.38 -3.74 -2.36
C ARG A 63 9.86 -4.45 -1.10
N ALA A 64 9.93 -5.77 -1.03
CA ALA A 64 9.45 -6.57 0.10
C ALA A 64 10.49 -6.69 1.24
N LEU A 65 11.77 -6.63 0.90
CA LEU A 65 12.90 -6.81 1.81
C LEU A 65 12.80 -5.94 3.09
N PRO A 66 12.50 -4.64 3.02
CA PRO A 66 12.49 -3.79 4.20
C PRO A 66 11.37 -4.16 5.18
N LEU A 67 10.23 -4.65 4.69
CA LEU A 67 9.13 -5.08 5.57
C LEU A 67 9.58 -6.24 6.47
N PHE A 68 10.40 -7.15 5.94
CA PHE A 68 10.92 -8.30 6.68
C PHE A 68 11.91 -7.87 7.78
N PHE A 69 12.88 -7.02 7.45
CA PHE A 69 13.94 -6.62 8.40
C PHE A 69 13.53 -5.47 9.33
N LEU A 70 12.69 -4.55 8.84
CA LEU A 70 12.30 -3.34 9.56
C LEU A 70 10.91 -3.42 10.18
N GLY A 71 10.24 -4.58 10.15
CA GLY A 71 8.91 -4.74 10.73
C GLY A 71 8.84 -4.36 12.22
N VAL A 72 9.81 -4.80 13.02
CA VAL A 72 9.88 -4.46 14.46
C VAL A 72 10.18 -2.96 14.68
N PRO A 73 11.24 -2.38 14.08
CA PRO A 73 11.48 -0.93 14.14
C PRO A 73 10.28 -0.09 13.67
N ALA A 74 9.60 -0.52 12.60
CA ALA A 74 8.42 0.15 12.08
C ALA A 74 7.27 0.16 13.09
N GLY A 75 7.06 -0.94 13.83
CA GLY A 75 6.09 -1.00 14.93
C GLY A 75 6.43 -0.01 16.05
N VAL A 76 7.68 0.01 16.51
CA VAL A 76 8.15 0.96 17.54
C VAL A 76 7.93 2.41 17.09
N LEU A 77 8.18 2.71 15.81
CA LEU A 77 7.95 4.03 15.25
C LEU A 77 6.46 4.39 15.21
N ALA A 78 5.61 3.43 14.83
CA ALA A 78 4.15 3.59 14.81
C ALA A 78 3.56 3.84 16.21
N ASP A 79 4.16 3.26 17.24
CA ASP A 79 3.69 3.44 18.61
C ASP A 79 4.10 4.80 19.19
N ARG A 80 5.30 5.29 18.84
CA ARG A 80 5.87 6.55 19.37
C ARG A 80 5.32 7.83 18.73
N PHE A 81 4.94 7.79 17.46
CA PHE A 81 4.50 8.98 16.73
C PHE A 81 2.98 9.06 16.58
N PRO A 82 2.40 10.27 16.43
CA PRO A 82 0.98 10.42 16.12
C PRO A 82 0.66 9.73 14.79
N ARG A 83 -0.08 8.60 14.85
CA ARG A 83 -0.30 7.69 13.71
C ARG A 83 -0.90 8.36 12.49
N ARG A 84 -1.84 9.30 12.67
CA ARG A 84 -2.40 10.09 11.55
C ARG A 84 -1.33 10.89 10.81
N ARG A 85 -0.40 11.54 11.54
CA ARG A 85 0.71 12.27 10.92
C ARG A 85 1.70 11.33 10.27
N LEU A 86 1.98 10.19 10.91
CA LEU A 86 2.87 9.18 10.35
C LEU A 86 2.34 8.62 9.02
N LEU A 87 1.04 8.32 8.93
CA LEU A 87 0.38 7.89 7.70
C LEU A 87 0.43 8.95 6.58
N MET A 88 0.32 10.24 6.93
CA MET A 88 0.49 11.32 5.95
C MET A 88 1.93 11.42 5.45
N LEU A 89 2.90 11.30 6.35
CA LEU A 89 4.33 11.34 6.01
C LEU A 89 4.74 10.16 5.14
N THR A 90 4.27 8.95 5.47
CA THR A 90 4.55 7.78 4.64
C THR A 90 3.85 7.86 3.29
N GLY A 91 2.62 8.36 3.23
CA GLY A 91 1.94 8.63 1.96
C GLY A 91 2.70 9.61 1.08
N ALA A 92 3.22 10.71 1.66
CA ALA A 92 4.08 11.66 0.96
C ALA A 92 5.41 11.03 0.52
N GLY A 93 6.02 10.19 1.36
CA GLY A 93 7.23 9.45 1.03
C GLY A 93 7.04 8.49 -0.15
N GLN A 94 5.92 7.75 -0.19
CA GLN A 94 5.58 6.91 -1.32
C GLN A 94 5.34 7.71 -2.59
N ALA A 95 4.59 8.81 -2.49
CA ALA A 95 4.37 9.69 -3.63
C ALA A 95 5.69 10.25 -4.17
N LEU A 96 6.62 10.63 -3.29
CA LEU A 96 7.93 11.14 -3.67
C LEU A 96 8.78 10.07 -4.37
N THR A 97 8.87 8.85 -3.84
CA THR A 97 9.64 7.77 -4.49
C THR A 97 9.09 7.44 -5.86
N THR A 98 7.76 7.34 -5.99
CA THR A 98 7.08 7.02 -7.24
C THR A 98 7.20 8.16 -8.25
N ALA A 99 7.03 9.41 -7.82
CA ALA A 99 7.19 10.58 -8.69
C ALA A 99 8.63 10.73 -9.17
N THR A 100 9.62 10.46 -8.30
CA THR A 100 11.04 10.49 -8.68
C THR A 100 11.33 9.43 -9.74
N LEU A 101 10.85 8.20 -9.55
CA LEU A 101 11.04 7.14 -10.53
C LEU A 101 10.35 7.49 -11.86
N GLY A 102 9.11 7.98 -11.81
CA GLY A 102 8.37 8.42 -12.99
C GLY A 102 9.08 9.55 -13.75
N ALA A 103 9.61 10.55 -13.05
CA ALA A 103 10.36 11.65 -13.65
C ALA A 103 11.65 11.16 -14.34
N LEU A 104 12.41 10.26 -13.69
CA LEU A 104 13.59 9.65 -14.29
C LEU A 104 13.25 8.86 -15.55
N THR A 105 12.14 8.13 -15.55
CA THR A 105 11.65 7.39 -16.72
C THR A 105 11.26 8.34 -17.85
N LEU A 106 10.51 9.41 -17.58
CA LEU A 106 10.09 10.38 -18.58
C LEU A 106 11.26 11.14 -19.23
N TRP A 107 12.35 11.36 -18.48
CA TRP A 107 13.57 11.96 -19.01
C TRP A 107 14.52 10.97 -19.68
N GLY A 108 14.20 9.68 -19.70
CA GLY A 108 15.08 8.64 -20.26
C GLY A 108 16.38 8.44 -19.47
N LEU A 109 16.45 8.90 -18.23
CA LEU A 109 17.62 8.79 -17.35
C LEU A 109 17.51 7.59 -16.39
N VAL A 110 16.40 6.86 -16.44
CA VAL A 110 16.14 5.73 -15.58
C VAL A 110 17.14 4.60 -15.85
N SER A 111 17.61 3.97 -14.79
CA SER A 111 18.51 2.83 -14.85
C SER A 111 18.09 1.81 -13.80
N LEU A 112 18.59 0.57 -13.93
CA LEU A 112 18.31 -0.47 -12.95
C LEU A 112 18.70 -0.06 -11.53
N ALA A 113 19.82 0.66 -11.35
CA ALA A 113 20.24 1.15 -10.05
C ALA A 113 19.21 2.09 -9.41
N HIS A 114 18.64 3.00 -10.20
CA HIS A 114 17.56 3.89 -9.74
C HIS A 114 16.31 3.10 -9.34
N VAL A 115 15.93 2.10 -10.14
CA VAL A 115 14.79 1.23 -9.83
C VAL A 115 15.01 0.49 -8.51
N LEU A 116 16.15 -0.19 -8.33
CA LEU A 116 16.45 -0.95 -7.12
C LEU A 116 16.53 -0.05 -5.87
N LEU A 117 17.14 1.12 -5.97
CA LEU A 117 17.25 2.06 -4.84
C LEU A 117 15.89 2.63 -4.45
N LEU A 118 15.12 3.15 -5.42
CA LEU A 118 13.83 3.77 -5.15
C LEU A 118 12.79 2.75 -4.68
N THR A 119 12.80 1.53 -5.21
CA THR A 119 11.91 0.45 -4.75
C THR A 119 12.25 -0.01 -3.34
N PHE A 120 13.54 -0.07 -2.98
CA PHE A 120 13.95 -0.33 -1.61
C PHE A 120 13.48 0.76 -0.66
N LEU A 121 13.71 2.04 -0.99
CA LEU A 121 13.24 3.17 -0.18
C LEU A 121 11.71 3.16 -0.04
N ALA A 122 10.99 2.90 -1.12
CA ALA A 122 9.54 2.72 -1.09
C ALA A 122 9.14 1.57 -0.15
N GLY A 123 9.88 0.45 -0.15
CA GLY A 123 9.69 -0.66 0.78
C GLY A 123 9.88 -0.26 2.26
N VAL A 124 10.87 0.57 2.57
CA VAL A 124 11.08 1.11 3.93
C VAL A 124 9.89 1.94 4.38
N VAL A 125 9.45 2.87 3.53
CA VAL A 125 8.28 3.72 3.81
C VAL A 125 7.02 2.87 4.00
N ARG A 126 6.85 1.82 3.19
CA ARG A 126 5.76 0.85 3.28
C ARG A 126 5.75 0.07 4.59
N ALA A 127 6.91 -0.32 5.11
CA ALA A 127 6.98 -1.04 6.38
C ALA A 127 6.38 -0.21 7.52
N VAL A 128 6.73 1.08 7.56
CA VAL A 128 6.19 2.04 8.53
C VAL A 128 4.70 2.28 8.31
N GLU A 129 4.30 2.48 7.05
CA GLU A 129 2.89 2.70 6.67
C GLU A 129 2.00 1.53 7.10
N TRP A 130 2.45 0.30 6.88
CA TRP A 130 1.73 -0.91 7.26
C TRP A 130 1.49 -0.96 8.78
N ALA A 131 2.55 -0.80 9.57
CA ALA A 131 2.46 -0.81 11.03
C ALA A 131 1.56 0.32 11.55
N ALA A 132 1.77 1.54 11.06
CA ALA A 132 0.97 2.72 11.42
C ALA A 132 -0.52 2.53 11.10
N ARG A 133 -0.83 1.89 9.96
CA ARG A 133 -2.22 1.64 9.54
C ARG A 133 -2.91 0.61 10.44
N GLN A 134 -2.21 -0.45 10.84
CA GLN A 134 -2.77 -1.44 11.77
C GLN A 134 -3.10 -0.80 13.12
N SER A 135 -2.17 -0.05 13.71
CA SER A 135 -2.38 0.65 14.98
C SER A 135 -3.46 1.73 14.87
N TYR A 136 -3.47 2.51 13.79
CA TYR A 136 -4.50 3.54 13.60
C TYR A 136 -5.90 2.95 13.40
N THR A 137 -6.01 1.80 12.74
CA THR A 137 -7.30 1.08 12.62
C THR A 137 -7.82 0.72 14.01
N HIS A 138 -6.94 0.18 14.86
CA HIS A 138 -7.28 -0.13 16.25
C HIS A 138 -7.74 1.11 17.03
N ASP A 139 -7.04 2.24 16.92
CA ASP A 139 -7.42 3.50 17.58
C ASP A 139 -8.80 4.02 17.13
N VAL A 140 -9.15 3.87 15.85
CA VAL A 140 -10.43 4.36 15.30
C VAL A 140 -11.62 3.49 15.70
N VAL A 141 -11.47 2.17 15.66
CA VAL A 141 -12.62 1.25 15.81
C VAL A 141 -12.71 0.60 17.19
N GLY A 142 -11.59 0.54 17.93
CA GLY A 142 -11.44 -0.17 19.18
C GLY A 142 -11.38 -1.70 19.02
N ALA A 143 -10.83 -2.39 20.02
CA ALA A 143 -10.66 -3.84 20.02
C ALA A 143 -11.92 -4.66 19.66
N PRO A 144 -13.15 -4.33 20.15
CA PRO A 144 -14.34 -5.15 19.88
C PRO A 144 -14.75 -5.19 18.39
N ARG A 145 -14.40 -4.16 17.62
CA ARG A 145 -14.81 -4.01 16.21
C ARG A 145 -13.68 -4.27 15.22
N LEU A 146 -12.48 -4.59 15.71
CA LEU A 146 -11.27 -4.67 14.91
C LEU A 146 -11.34 -5.71 13.78
N MET A 147 -11.85 -6.91 14.08
CA MET A 147 -11.99 -7.96 13.05
C MET A 147 -12.98 -7.58 11.96
N SER A 148 -14.10 -6.94 12.34
CA SER A 148 -15.07 -6.43 11.36
C SER A 148 -14.48 -5.30 10.52
N ALA A 149 -13.67 -4.43 11.13
CA ALA A 149 -12.95 -3.37 10.45
C ALA A 149 -11.96 -3.93 9.42
N PHE A 150 -11.12 -4.90 9.80
CA PHE A 150 -10.19 -5.53 8.86
C PHE A 150 -10.89 -6.29 7.74
N ALA A 151 -12.05 -6.91 7.99
CA ALA A 151 -12.84 -7.52 6.93
C ALA A 151 -13.29 -6.48 5.90
N VAL A 152 -13.84 -5.34 6.36
CA VAL A 152 -14.28 -4.24 5.48
C VAL A 152 -13.09 -3.62 4.74
N LEU A 153 -12.01 -3.28 5.43
CA LEU A 153 -10.81 -2.70 4.83
C LEU A 153 -10.14 -3.67 3.85
N GLY A 154 -10.15 -4.97 4.13
CA GLY A 154 -9.62 -6.00 3.23
C GLY A 154 -10.41 -6.11 1.92
N VAL A 155 -11.74 -6.01 1.98
CA VAL A 155 -12.59 -5.93 0.77
C VAL A 155 -12.27 -4.65 0.00
N ALA A 156 -12.18 -3.50 0.69
CA ALA A 156 -11.84 -2.23 0.07
C ALA A 156 -10.47 -2.27 -0.63
N GLY A 157 -9.46 -2.86 0.02
CA GLY A 157 -8.12 -3.02 -0.54
C GLY A 157 -8.10 -3.90 -1.78
N ARG A 158 -8.79 -5.05 -1.74
CA ARG A 158 -8.90 -5.94 -2.91
C ARG A 158 -9.59 -5.27 -4.10
N ALA A 159 -10.62 -4.46 -3.86
CA ALA A 159 -11.25 -3.66 -4.91
C ALA A 159 -10.23 -2.68 -5.52
N GLY A 160 -9.42 -2.02 -4.69
CA GLY A 160 -8.33 -1.17 -5.15
C GLY A 160 -7.29 -1.93 -5.98
N TRP A 161 -6.91 -3.15 -5.60
CA TRP A 161 -5.97 -3.97 -6.36
C TRP A 161 -6.46 -4.27 -7.77
N LEU A 162 -7.73 -4.66 -7.91
CA LEU A 162 -8.32 -4.92 -9.22
C LEU A 162 -8.24 -3.69 -10.12
N VAL A 163 -8.64 -2.53 -9.59
CA VAL A 163 -8.59 -1.26 -10.34
C VAL A 163 -7.16 -0.88 -10.70
N GLY A 164 -6.22 -1.04 -9.76
CA GLY A 164 -4.80 -0.73 -9.97
C GLY A 164 -4.15 -1.61 -11.04
N SER A 165 -4.29 -2.93 -10.92
CA SER A 165 -3.68 -3.88 -11.86
C SER A 165 -4.28 -3.77 -13.27
N LEU A 166 -5.61 -3.69 -13.38
CA LEU A 166 -6.28 -3.54 -14.67
C LEU A 166 -5.98 -2.18 -15.31
N GLY A 167 -6.00 -1.11 -14.52
CA GLY A 167 -5.70 0.24 -15.00
C GLY A 167 -4.27 0.36 -15.50
N ALA A 168 -3.29 -0.13 -14.75
CA ALA A 168 -1.89 -0.13 -15.15
C ALA A 168 -1.66 -1.00 -16.39
N GLY A 169 -2.20 -2.22 -16.42
CA GLY A 169 -2.09 -3.10 -17.59
C GLY A 169 -2.71 -2.50 -18.85
N ALA A 170 -3.89 -1.89 -18.75
CA ALA A 170 -4.55 -1.22 -19.87
C ALA A 170 -3.84 0.06 -20.33
N ALA A 171 -3.10 0.72 -19.44
CA ALA A 171 -2.27 1.86 -19.79
C ALA A 171 -1.01 1.40 -20.56
N ILE A 172 -0.33 0.36 -20.07
CA ILE A 172 0.85 -0.22 -20.73
C ILE A 172 0.49 -0.78 -22.11
N ALA A 173 -0.63 -1.51 -22.24
CA ALA A 173 -1.05 -2.13 -23.50
C ALA A 173 -1.38 -1.13 -24.63
N ARG A 174 -1.46 0.18 -24.33
CA ARG A 174 -1.68 1.24 -25.31
C ARG A 174 -0.39 1.83 -25.89
N PHE A 175 0.76 1.45 -25.34
CA PHE A 175 2.09 1.80 -25.82
C PHE A 175 2.74 0.56 -26.46
#